data_AF-A0A8J5N0P7-F1
#
_entry.id   AF-A0A8J5N0P7-F1
#
_cell.length_a   1.000
_cell.length_b   1.000
_cell.length_c   1.000
_cell.angle_alpha   90.00
_cell.angle_beta   90.00
_cell.angle_gamma   90.00
#
_symmetry.space_group_name_H-M   'P 1'
#
loop_
_entity.id
_entity.type
_entity.pdbx_description
1 polymer ?
#
loop_
_entity_poly.entity_id
_entity_poly.type
_entity_poly.pdbx_seq_one_letter_code
_entity_poly.pdbx_strand_id
1 'polypeptide(L)'
;MPVDCSRLQVIQKHLESNQKVPSVSLSNVNMSGNPLTCHVLNTATGKPAANMKITLHCLYDGNWQKVADKVTNSDGRTGQFLTQEAFTQGTYKMFFDTGDYFKQLGTSGFYPYVEIVFIIEKPEEHYHIPLLLSPYGYTTYRGS
;
A
#
# COMPACT_ATOMS: atom_id res chain seq x y z
N MET A 1 -20.65 -0.86 6.64
CA MET A 1 -20.98 0.20 5.66
C MET A 1 -19.81 0.27 4.69
N PRO A 2 -19.98 0.04 3.37
CA PRO A 2 -18.87 0.14 2.44
C PRO A 2 -18.57 1.60 2.12
N VAL A 3 -17.28 1.94 2.10
CA VAL A 3 -16.75 3.28 1.96
C VAL A 3 -16.55 3.58 0.47
N ASP A 4 -17.03 4.75 0.07
CA ASP A 4 -17.10 5.25 -1.30
C ASP A 4 -15.71 5.51 -1.90
N CYS A 5 -15.46 4.91 -3.07
CA CYS A 5 -14.23 5.06 -3.86
C CYS A 5 -14.51 5.80 -5.19
N SER A 6 -15.39 6.79 -5.20
CA SER A 6 -15.84 7.48 -6.43
C SER A 6 -14.98 8.70 -6.81
N ARG A 7 -13.80 8.46 -7.41
CA ARG A 7 -13.07 9.52 -8.14
C ARG A 7 -13.76 9.94 -9.45
N LEU A 8 -14.75 9.16 -9.93
CA LEU A 8 -15.49 9.45 -11.17
C LEU A 8 -16.62 10.49 -11.00
N GLN A 9 -17.24 10.61 -9.81
CA GLN A 9 -18.27 11.63 -9.58
C GLN A 9 -17.68 13.05 -9.44
N VAL A 10 -16.40 13.14 -9.05
CA VAL A 10 -15.69 14.41 -8.86
C VAL A 10 -15.37 15.11 -10.18
N ILE A 11 -15.11 14.35 -11.25
CA ILE A 11 -14.80 14.90 -12.58
C ILE A 11 -16.05 15.55 -13.20
N GLN A 12 -17.24 14.97 -12.97
CA GLN A 12 -18.49 15.49 -13.51
C GLN A 12 -18.93 16.79 -12.80
N LYS A 13 -18.66 16.93 -11.51
CA LYS A 13 -18.87 18.18 -10.75
C LYS A 13 -17.90 19.31 -11.13
N HIS A 14 -16.68 18.99 -11.58
CA HIS A 14 -15.67 19.99 -11.91
C HIS A 14 -15.94 20.76 -13.20
N LEU A 15 -16.79 20.25 -14.09
CA LEU A 15 -17.15 20.92 -15.34
C LEU A 15 -18.20 22.03 -15.15
N GLU A 16 -18.92 22.06 -14.03
CA GLU A 16 -20.13 22.91 -13.89
C GLU A 16 -20.01 24.11 -12.93
N SER A 17 -18.97 24.24 -12.10
CA SER A 17 -18.93 25.30 -11.07
C SER A 17 -17.64 26.12 -11.07
N ASN A 18 -17.48 26.98 -12.07
CA ASN A 18 -16.49 28.05 -12.06
C ASN A 18 -17.19 29.38 -11.73
N GLN A 19 -17.11 29.85 -10.47
CA GLN A 19 -17.09 31.28 -10.08
C GLN A 19 -16.96 31.49 -8.55
N LYS A 20 -15.79 32.05 -8.13
CA LYS A 20 -15.44 32.87 -6.93
C LYS A 20 -15.99 32.52 -5.53
N VAL A 21 -15.11 32.31 -4.52
CA VAL A 21 -14.96 33.08 -3.21
C VAL A 21 -13.62 32.69 -2.47
N PRO A 22 -13.20 33.25 -1.30
CA PRO A 22 -11.96 34.00 -1.06
C PRO A 22 -10.81 33.22 -0.33
N SER A 23 -9.64 33.85 -0.23
CA SER A 23 -8.42 33.31 0.38
C SER A 23 -8.51 33.11 1.90
N VAL A 24 -8.53 31.85 2.33
CA VAL A 24 -8.28 31.43 3.72
C VAL A 24 -6.80 31.04 3.84
N SER A 25 -6.14 31.50 4.91
CA SER A 25 -4.75 31.15 5.22
C SER A 25 -4.64 29.65 5.51
N LEU A 26 -4.10 28.89 4.56
CA LEU A 26 -3.75 27.49 4.75
C LEU A 26 -2.56 27.41 5.69
N SER A 27 -2.82 27.01 6.94
CA SER A 27 -1.79 26.43 7.81
C SER A 27 -1.11 25.29 7.07
N ASN A 28 0.23 25.25 7.08
CA ASN A 28 1.08 24.27 6.42
C ASN A 28 0.64 22.81 6.68
N VAL A 29 -0.26 22.28 5.85
CA VAL A 29 -0.46 20.84 5.73
C VAL A 29 0.68 20.34 4.86
N ASN A 30 1.62 19.63 5.46
CA ASN A 30 2.74 19.04 4.77
C ASN A 30 2.21 17.88 3.90
N MET A 31 1.67 18.19 2.72
CA MET A 31 1.08 17.25 1.75
C MET A 31 2.14 16.37 1.04
N SER A 32 3.29 16.15 1.67
CA SER A 32 4.44 15.41 1.15
C SER A 32 4.62 14.04 1.84
N GLY A 33 3.56 13.51 2.44
CA GLY A 33 3.57 12.21 3.09
C GLY A 33 3.52 11.06 2.10
N ASN A 34 4.30 10.01 2.37
CA ASN A 34 4.08 8.69 1.78
C ASN A 34 3.09 7.96 2.71
N PRO A 35 1.78 7.94 2.43
CA PRO A 35 0.79 7.51 3.42
C PRO A 35 0.79 6.01 3.70
N LEU A 36 1.33 5.22 2.75
CA LEU A 36 1.36 3.77 2.85
C LEU A 36 2.74 3.26 2.42
N THR A 37 3.46 2.67 3.36
CA THR A 37 4.77 2.08 3.11
C THR A 37 4.81 0.60 3.47
N CYS A 38 5.80 -0.09 2.92
CA CYS A 38 6.09 -1.47 3.23
C CYS A 38 7.60 -1.67 3.37
N HIS A 39 7.98 -2.59 4.26
CA HIS A 39 9.35 -3.09 4.41
C HIS A 39 9.31 -4.60 4.57
N VAL A 40 10.10 -5.31 3.78
CA VAL A 40 10.20 -6.77 3.82
C VAL A 40 11.59 -7.17 4.29
N LEU A 41 11.63 -7.95 5.38
CA LEU A 41 12.86 -8.49 5.95
C LEU A 41 12.86 -10.00 5.83
N ASN A 42 13.92 -10.56 5.26
CA ASN A 42 14.17 -12.00 5.30
C ASN A 42 14.83 -12.35 6.63
N THR A 43 14.05 -12.89 7.56
CA THR A 43 14.49 -13.21 8.92
C THR A 43 15.40 -14.44 8.99
N ALA A 44 15.38 -15.31 7.99
CA ALA A 44 16.29 -16.47 7.92
C ALA A 44 17.74 -16.04 7.65
N THR A 45 17.94 -14.88 7.01
CA THR A 45 19.27 -14.35 6.68
C THR A 45 19.61 -13.05 7.43
N GLY A 46 18.63 -12.45 8.10
CA GLY A 46 18.78 -11.14 8.75
C GLY A 46 18.95 -9.99 7.77
N LYS A 47 18.54 -10.15 6.50
CA LYS A 47 18.76 -9.16 5.42
C LYS A 47 17.43 -8.67 4.85
N PRO A 48 17.38 -7.45 4.29
CA PRO A 48 16.21 -7.00 3.55
C PRO A 48 15.90 -7.89 2.36
N ALA A 49 14.62 -8.13 2.09
CA ALA A 49 14.17 -8.89 0.93
C ALA A 49 14.06 -7.97 -0.27
N ALA A 50 15.17 -7.73 -0.96
CA ALA A 50 15.22 -6.93 -2.18
C ALA A 50 14.59 -7.66 -3.38
N ASN A 51 14.14 -6.89 -4.38
CA ASN A 51 13.58 -7.35 -5.65
C ASN A 51 12.29 -8.20 -5.53
N MET A 52 11.56 -8.08 -4.42
CA MET A 52 10.26 -8.73 -4.23
C MET A 52 9.16 -7.88 -4.87
N LYS A 53 8.34 -8.48 -5.71
CA LYS A 53 7.15 -7.84 -6.28
C LYS A 53 6.04 -7.75 -5.23
N ILE A 54 5.42 -6.58 -5.17
CA ILE A 54 4.29 -6.30 -4.29
C ILE A 54 3.20 -5.59 -5.10
N THR A 55 1.99 -6.12 -5.06
CA THR A 55 0.82 -5.51 -5.70
C THR A 55 -0.18 -5.05 -4.64
N LEU A 56 -0.56 -3.78 -4.67
CA LEU A 56 -1.59 -3.21 -3.82
C LEU A 56 -2.94 -3.26 -4.55
N HIS A 57 -3.97 -3.69 -3.83
CA HIS A 57 -5.36 -3.68 -4.24
C HIS A 57 -6.21 -2.90 -3.24
N CYS A 58 -7.33 -2.34 -3.71
CA CYS A 58 -8.40 -1.79 -2.90
C CYS A 58 -9.67 -2.63 -3.13
N LEU A 59 -10.48 -2.81 -2.08
CA LEU A 59 -11.78 -3.49 -2.18
C LEU A 59 -12.85 -2.48 -2.60
N TYR A 60 -13.47 -2.70 -3.74
CA TYR A 60 -14.56 -1.88 -4.26
C TYR A 60 -15.73 -2.77 -4.69
N ASP A 61 -16.93 -2.49 -4.18
CA ASP A 61 -18.14 -3.28 -4.44
C ASP A 61 -17.93 -4.80 -4.31
N GLY A 62 -17.20 -5.21 -3.26
CA GLY A 62 -16.88 -6.62 -2.97
C GLY A 62 -15.80 -7.23 -3.86
N ASN A 63 -15.20 -6.45 -4.78
CA ASN A 63 -14.18 -6.92 -5.72
C ASN A 63 -12.83 -6.24 -5.46
N TRP A 64 -11.74 -7.02 -5.54
CA TRP A 64 -10.39 -6.48 -5.44
C TRP A 64 -9.98 -5.80 -6.75
N GLN A 65 -9.72 -4.50 -6.69
CA GLN A 65 -9.20 -3.72 -7.81
C GLN A 65 -7.73 -3.38 -7.58
N LYS A 66 -6.89 -3.67 -8.57
CA LYS A 66 -5.47 -3.31 -8.50
C LYS A 66 -5.29 -1.81 -8.52
N VAL A 67 -4.48 -1.27 -7.60
CA VAL A 67 -4.17 0.16 -7.51
C VAL A 67 -2.71 0.49 -7.79
N ALA A 68 -1.76 -0.40 -7.46
CA ALA A 68 -0.35 -0.16 -7.72
C ALA A 68 0.47 -1.46 -7.76
N ASP A 69 1.56 -1.46 -8.54
CA ASP A 69 2.60 -2.48 -8.53
C ASP A 69 3.93 -1.84 -8.08
N LYS A 70 4.68 -2.55 -7.22
CA LYS A 70 6.00 -2.13 -6.73
C LYS A 70 6.96 -3.30 -6.67
N VAL A 71 8.24 -2.97 -6.59
CA VAL A 71 9.33 -3.90 -6.31
C VAL A 71 10.13 -3.33 -5.15
N THR A 72 10.48 -4.17 -4.17
CA THR A 72 11.32 -3.73 -3.05
C THR A 72 12.72 -3.38 -3.51
N ASN A 73 13.28 -2.29 -3.00
CA ASN A 73 14.64 -1.85 -3.27
C ASN A 73 15.68 -2.69 -2.49
N SER A 74 16.96 -2.30 -2.55
CA SER A 74 18.05 -2.99 -1.84
C SER A 74 17.90 -3.01 -0.31
N ASP A 75 17.11 -2.10 0.25
CA ASP A 75 16.75 -2.06 1.67
C ASP A 75 15.41 -2.76 1.95
N GLY A 76 14.89 -3.56 1.01
CA GLY A 76 13.64 -4.32 1.19
C GLY A 76 12.39 -3.44 1.29
N ARG A 77 12.50 -2.14 0.97
CA ARG A 77 11.41 -1.17 1.10
C ARG A 77 10.78 -0.88 -0.24
N THR A 78 9.51 -0.48 -0.20
CA THR A 78 8.86 0.17 -1.34
C THR A 78 8.88 1.68 -1.17
N GLY A 79 8.92 2.41 -2.28
CA GLY A 79 8.52 3.82 -2.29
C GLY A 79 7.01 3.98 -2.09
N GLN A 80 6.51 5.16 -2.43
CA GLN A 80 5.10 5.50 -2.30
C GLN A 80 4.21 4.66 -3.23
N PHE A 81 3.22 3.97 -2.66
CA PHE A 81 2.21 3.23 -3.43
C PHE A 81 1.17 4.16 -4.05
N LEU A 82 0.68 5.13 -3.27
CA LEU A 82 -0.40 6.05 -3.62
C LEU A 82 -0.06 7.47 -3.16
N THR A 83 -0.48 8.48 -3.92
CA THR A 83 -0.45 9.86 -3.43
C THR A 83 -1.43 10.03 -2.28
N GLN A 84 -1.23 11.06 -1.45
CA GLN A 84 -2.13 11.35 -0.35
C GLN A 84 -3.58 11.55 -0.82
N GLU A 85 -3.78 12.16 -1.99
CA GLU A 85 -5.10 12.41 -2.59
C GLU A 85 -5.77 11.17 -3.19
N ALA A 86 -4.99 10.11 -3.44
CA ALA A 86 -5.49 8.84 -3.95
C ALA A 86 -5.67 7.79 -2.85
N PHE A 87 -5.17 8.07 -1.65
CA PHE A 87 -5.29 7.19 -0.50
C PHE A 87 -6.56 7.54 0.29
N THR A 88 -7.52 6.63 0.27
CA THR A 88 -8.86 6.83 0.84
C THR A 88 -9.15 5.80 1.92
N GLN A 89 -10.15 6.07 2.74
CA GLN A 89 -10.62 5.13 3.74
C GLN A 89 -11.20 3.90 3.02
N GLY A 90 -10.94 2.70 3.52
CA GLY A 90 -11.37 1.47 2.86
C GLY A 90 -10.59 0.23 3.28
N THR A 91 -10.86 -0.89 2.62
CA THR A 91 -10.10 -2.13 2.82
C THR A 91 -9.12 -2.31 1.68
N TYR A 92 -7.87 -2.53 2.02
CA TYR A 92 -6.78 -2.75 1.07
C TYR A 92 -6.18 -4.13 1.25
N LYS A 93 -5.47 -4.59 0.21
CA LYS A 93 -4.75 -5.85 0.21
C LYS A 93 -3.40 -5.69 -0.46
N MET A 94 -2.34 -6.06 0.23
CA MET A 94 -1.01 -6.22 -0.37
C MET A 94 -0.76 -7.69 -0.70
N PHE A 95 -0.47 -7.97 -1.96
CA PHE A 95 0.00 -9.27 -2.44
C PHE A 95 1.53 -9.22 -2.52
N PHE A 96 2.20 -10.19 -1.90
CA PHE A 96 3.66 -10.34 -1.89
C PHE A 96 4.03 -11.62 -2.63
N ASP A 97 4.88 -11.50 -3.65
CA ASP A 97 5.33 -12.63 -4.48
C ASP A 97 6.48 -13.40 -3.79
N THR A 98 6.17 -14.02 -2.65
CA THR A 98 7.16 -14.72 -1.81
C THR A 98 7.69 -15.99 -2.46
N GLY A 99 6.87 -16.66 -3.28
CA GLY A 99 7.25 -17.86 -4.00
C GLY A 99 8.33 -17.56 -5.03
N ASP A 100 8.14 -16.53 -5.87
CA ASP A 100 9.15 -16.12 -6.85
C ASP A 100 10.42 -15.61 -6.15
N TYR A 101 10.28 -14.84 -5.06
CA TYR A 101 11.41 -14.39 -4.25
C TYR A 101 12.29 -15.57 -3.76
N PHE A 102 11.72 -16.58 -3.11
CA PHE A 102 12.51 -17.71 -2.61
C PHE A 102 13.06 -18.59 -3.73
N LYS A 103 12.32 -18.74 -4.84
CA LYS A 103 12.80 -19.44 -6.04
C LYS A 103 14.05 -18.79 -6.61
N GLN A 104 14.09 -17.45 -6.71
CA GLN A 104 15.27 -16.71 -7.18
C GLN A 104 16.48 -16.90 -6.25
N LEU A 105 16.25 -17.15 -4.96
CA LEU A 105 17.30 -17.46 -3.98
C LEU A 105 17.71 -18.94 -3.97
N GLY A 106 17.13 -19.80 -4.82
CA GLY A 106 17.37 -21.24 -4.80
C GLY A 106 16.92 -21.92 -3.51
N THR A 107 15.97 -21.32 -2.79
CA THR A 107 15.43 -21.83 -1.52
C THR A 107 13.99 -22.27 -1.71
N SER A 108 13.60 -23.41 -1.11
CA SER A 108 12.19 -23.80 -1.08
C SER A 108 11.45 -22.97 -0.04
N GLY A 109 10.39 -22.27 -0.46
CA GLY A 109 9.45 -21.58 0.41
C GLY A 109 8.11 -22.34 0.47
N PHE A 110 7.47 -22.33 1.64
CA PHE A 110 6.17 -22.97 1.85
C PHE A 110 5.01 -22.17 1.24
N TYR A 111 5.10 -20.84 1.28
CA TYR A 111 4.04 -19.96 0.81
C TYR A 111 4.27 -19.57 -0.66
N PRO A 112 3.36 -19.90 -1.59
CA PRO A 112 3.49 -19.48 -2.99
C PRO A 112 3.39 -17.96 -3.14
N TYR A 113 2.64 -17.32 -2.25
CA TYR A 113 2.52 -15.88 -2.07
C TYR A 113 1.97 -15.60 -0.67
N VAL A 114 2.02 -14.34 -0.24
CA VAL A 114 1.36 -13.87 0.98
C VAL A 114 0.43 -12.71 0.63
N GLU A 115 -0.80 -12.74 1.16
CA GLU A 115 -1.71 -11.60 1.09
C GLU A 115 -1.96 -11.04 2.49
N ILE A 116 -1.83 -9.73 2.64
CA ILE A 116 -2.16 -9.01 3.88
C ILE A 116 -3.32 -8.08 3.58
N VAL A 117 -4.47 -8.35 4.18
CA VAL A 117 -5.68 -7.53 4.10
C VAL A 117 -5.77 -6.64 5.32
N PHE A 118 -6.01 -5.34 5.14
CA PHE A 118 -6.04 -4.36 6.22
C PHE A 118 -7.03 -3.23 5.94
N ILE A 119 -7.45 -2.56 7.00
CA ILE A 119 -8.40 -1.44 6.96
C ILE A 119 -7.63 -0.14 7.13
N ILE A 120 -7.95 0.83 6.28
CA ILE A 120 -7.58 2.23 6.43
C ILE A 120 -8.79 2.94 7.00
N GLU A 121 -8.66 3.47 8.22
CA GLU A 121 -9.70 4.23 8.91
C GLU A 121 -9.50 5.73 8.75
N LYS A 122 -8.24 6.19 8.80
CA LYS A 122 -7.85 7.60 8.79
C LYS A 122 -6.77 7.82 7.73
N PRO A 123 -7.13 8.14 6.49
CA PRO A 123 -6.17 8.21 5.38
C PRO A 123 -5.07 9.26 5.57
N GLU A 124 -5.28 10.24 6.43
CA GLU A 124 -4.30 11.24 6.84
C GLU A 124 -3.16 10.69 7.72
N GLU A 125 -3.32 9.51 8.33
CA GLU A 125 -2.27 8.84 9.11
C GLU A 125 -1.30 8.07 8.20
N HIS A 126 -0.09 7.85 8.70
CA HIS A 126 0.85 6.93 8.07
C HIS A 126 0.49 5.47 8.40
N TYR A 127 0.55 4.60 7.39
CA TYR A 127 0.41 3.17 7.53
C TYR A 127 1.67 2.46 7.05
N HIS A 128 2.36 1.80 7.97
CA HIS A 128 3.50 0.95 7.65
C HIS A 128 3.10 -0.52 7.79
N ILE A 129 3.15 -1.28 6.69
CA ILE A 129 2.77 -2.70 6.67
C ILE A 129 4.01 -3.56 6.38
N PRO A 130 4.82 -3.92 7.39
CA PRO A 130 5.99 -4.76 7.20
C PRO A 130 5.64 -6.24 7.01
N LEU A 131 6.54 -6.97 6.35
CA LEU A 131 6.53 -8.42 6.26
C LEU A 131 7.87 -8.98 6.74
N LEU A 132 7.84 -9.68 7.88
CA LEU A 132 8.98 -10.46 8.37
C LEU A 132 8.84 -11.87 7.84
N LEU A 133 9.72 -12.28 6.94
CA LEU A 133 9.57 -13.48 6.13
C LEU A 133 10.71 -14.47 6.36
N SER A 134 10.36 -15.73 6.60
CA SER A 134 11.24 -16.88 6.50
C SER A 134 10.62 -17.90 5.52
N PRO A 135 11.36 -18.92 5.07
CA PRO A 135 10.82 -19.88 4.10
C PRO A 135 9.56 -20.61 4.58
N TYR A 136 9.36 -20.78 5.89
CA TYR A 136 8.27 -21.57 6.47
C TYR A 136 7.40 -20.82 7.48
N GLY A 137 7.66 -19.53 7.73
CA GLY A 137 6.84 -18.69 8.60
C GLY A 137 6.96 -17.22 8.23
N TYR A 138 5.91 -16.45 8.48
CA TYR A 138 5.94 -15.00 8.35
C TYR A 138 5.12 -14.32 9.43
N THR A 139 5.45 -13.06 9.70
CA THR A 139 4.71 -12.19 10.60
C THR A 139 4.50 -10.83 9.93
N THR A 140 3.37 -10.20 10.21
CA THR A 140 3.07 -8.82 9.84
C THR A 140 2.38 -8.11 11.02
N TYR A 141 2.31 -6.79 10.97
CA TYR A 141 1.67 -5.93 11.95
C TYR A 141 1.44 -4.53 11.34
N ARG A 142 0.76 -3.63 12.05
CA ARG A 142 0.75 -2.19 11.72
C ARG A 142 1.92 -1.51 12.42
N GLY A 143 2.90 -1.04 11.66
CA GLY A 143 3.99 -0.20 12.16
C GLY A 143 3.58 1.27 12.28
N SER A 144 4.40 2.04 13.00
CA SER A 144 4.31 3.50 13.14
C SER A 144 4.91 4.23 11.95
#